data_AF-A0A7X9FLM7-F1
#
_entry.id   AF-A0A7X9FLM7-F1
#
_cell.length_a   1.000
_cell.length_b   1.000
_cell.length_c   1.000
_cell.angle_alpha   90.00
_cell.angle_beta   90.00
_cell.angle_gamma   90.00
#
_symmetry.space_group_name_H-M   'P 1'
#
loop_
_entity.id
_entity.type
_entity.pdbx_description
1 polymer ?
#
loop_
_entity_poly.entity_id
_entity_poly.type
_entity_poly.pdbx_seq_one_letter_code
_entity_poly.pdbx_strand_id
1 'polypeptide(L)'
;MVRIVTLEGNTVVHETTIAADHLEPTSLCNAVAAQEVGTLICGGVMDQCRRILTRSGVVIIDNIIGSPRAVLKRFLAGTLSSGTVVD
;
A
#
# COMPACT_ATOMS: atom_id res chain seq x y z
N MET A 1 -8.52 -0.73 -7.74
CA MET A 1 -8.41 -1.94 -6.90
C MET A 1 -7.25 -1.74 -5.93
N VAL A 2 -7.44 -2.06 -4.66
CA VAL A 2 -6.38 -2.04 -3.63
C VAL A 2 -6.10 -3.48 -3.22
N ARG A 3 -4.83 -3.89 -3.25
CA ARG A 3 -4.42 -5.21 -2.77
C ARG A 3 -3.85 -5.06 -1.37
N ILE A 4 -4.33 -5.89 -0.45
CA ILE A 4 -3.83 -5.97 0.93
C ILE A 4 -3.12 -7.32 1.05
N VAL A 5 -1.86 -7.25 1.47
CA VAL A 5 -0.98 -8.41 1.63
C VAL A 5 -0.57 -8.47 3.09
N THR A 6 -0.89 -9.58 3.75
CA THR A 6 -0.46 -9.86 5.12
C THR A 6 0.80 -10.70 5.09
N LEU A 7 1.81 -10.28 5.83
CA LEU A 7 3.12 -10.93 5.91
C LEU A 7 3.34 -11.49 7.31
N GLU A 8 3.87 -12.71 7.39
CA GLU A 8 4.51 -13.24 8.60
C GLU A 8 6.02 -13.34 8.31
N GLY A 9 6.79 -12.40 8.87
CA GLY A 9 8.17 -12.18 8.49
C GLY A 9 8.28 -11.77 7.02
N ASN A 10 8.87 -12.64 6.20
CA ASN A 10 9.06 -12.41 4.77
C ASN A 10 8.12 -13.24 3.87
N THR A 11 7.14 -13.92 4.47
CA THR A 11 6.23 -14.82 3.76
C THR A 11 4.84 -14.20 3.67
N VAL A 12 4.26 -14.22 2.47
CA VAL A 12 2.86 -13.84 2.26
C VAL A 12 1.96 -14.95 2.80
N VAL A 13 1.18 -14.65 3.83
CA VAL A 13 0.25 -15.61 4.46
C VAL A 13 -1.19 -15.39 4.06
N HIS A 14 -1.54 -14.14 3.72
CA HIS A 14 -2.87 -13.79 3.27
C HIS A 14 -2.80 -12.68 2.23
N GLU A 15 -3.70 -12.76 1.26
CA GLU A 15 -3.86 -11.72 0.25
C GLU A 15 -5.34 -11.54 -0.04
N THR A 16 -5.79 -10.29 0.00
CA THR A 16 -7.14 -9.91 -0.38
C THR A 16 -7.12 -8.69 -1.29
N THR A 17 -8.15 -8.54 -2.11
CA THR A 17 -8.32 -7.39 -2.98
C THR A 17 -9.60 -6.68 -2.61
N ILE A 18 -9.47 -5.38 -2.31
CA ILE A 18 -10.60 -4.48 -2.15
C ILE A 18 -10.87 -3.84 -3.50
N ALA A 19 -12.04 -4.14 -4.05
CA ALA A 19 -12.63 -3.39 -5.14
C ALA A 19 -12.78 -1.93 -4.68
N ALA A 20 -12.14 -1.01 -5.41
CA ALA A 20 -12.22 0.43 -5.10
C ALA A 20 -13.40 1.08 -5.84
N ASP A 21 -14.10 0.28 -6.62
CA ASP A 21 -15.18 0.61 -7.51
C ASP A 21 -16.32 1.16 -6.65
N HIS A 22 -16.73 2.40 -6.95
CA HIS A 22 -17.76 3.16 -6.23
C HIS A 22 -17.38 3.74 -4.86
N LEU A 23 -16.13 3.59 -4.39
CA LEU A 23 -15.69 4.28 -3.17
C LEU A 23 -15.09 5.65 -3.50
N GLU A 24 -15.61 6.67 -2.83
CA GLU A 24 -14.94 7.97 -2.74
C GLU A 24 -13.51 7.76 -2.19
N PRO A 25 -12.50 8.49 -2.71
CA PRO A 25 -11.09 8.28 -2.33
C PRO A 25 -10.86 8.30 -0.80
N THR A 26 -11.52 9.21 -0.09
CA THR A 26 -11.43 9.32 1.37
C THR A 26 -12.00 8.09 2.07
N SER A 27 -13.12 7.55 1.58
CA SER A 27 -13.75 6.34 2.13
C SER A 27 -12.86 5.12 1.94
N LEU A 28 -12.20 5.00 0.79
CA LEU A 28 -11.20 3.97 0.56
C LEU A 28 -10.02 4.10 1.53
N CYS A 29 -9.51 5.30 1.75
CA CYS A 29 -8.39 5.53 2.67
C CYS A 29 -8.76 5.22 4.13
N ASN A 30 -9.99 5.52 4.55
CA ASN A 30 -10.49 5.10 5.85
C ASN A 30 -10.65 3.57 5.95
N ALA A 31 -11.15 2.93 4.89
CA ALA A 31 -11.27 1.46 4.84
C ALA A 31 -9.89 0.78 4.94
N VAL A 32 -8.88 1.31 4.23
CA VAL A 32 -7.50 0.84 4.34
C VAL A 32 -6.96 1.08 5.76
N ALA A 33 -7.14 2.27 6.34
CA ALA A 33 -6.68 2.55 7.70
C ALA A 33 -7.30 1.59 8.75
N ALA A 34 -8.54 1.16 8.53
CA ALA A 34 -9.23 0.20 9.41
C ALA A 34 -8.71 -1.25 9.30
N GLN A 35 -7.91 -1.58 8.28
CA GLN A 35 -7.33 -2.92 8.09
C GLN A 35 -5.98 -3.11 8.80
N GLU A 36 -5.60 -2.18 9.70
CA GLU A 36 -4.36 -2.23 10.49
C GLU A 36 -3.08 -2.40 9.65
N VAL A 37 -3.08 -1.86 8.43
CA VAL A 37 -1.95 -2.02 7.50
C VAL A 37 -0.76 -1.20 7.97
N GLY A 38 0.42 -1.81 8.04
CA GLY A 38 1.64 -1.10 8.45
C GLY A 38 2.25 -0.22 7.35
N THR A 39 2.04 -0.56 6.07
CA THR A 39 2.66 0.15 4.94
C THR A 39 1.75 0.18 3.72
N LEU A 40 1.58 1.37 3.13
CA LEU A 40 0.96 1.56 1.82
C LEU A 40 2.04 1.77 0.76
N ILE A 41 2.01 0.96 -0.29
CA ILE A 41 2.88 1.11 -1.46
C ILE A 41 2.02 1.51 -2.66
N CYS A 42 2.32 2.65 -3.30
CA CYS A 42 1.49 3.18 -4.38
C CYS A 42 2.26 4.02 -5.40
N GLY A 43 1.65 4.24 -6.57
CA GLY A 43 2.17 5.20 -7.55
C GLY A 43 1.95 6.66 -7.13
N GLY A 44 0.88 6.93 -6.40
CA GLY A 44 0.59 8.24 -5.85
C GLY A 44 -0.54 8.20 -4.82
N VAL A 45 -0.58 9.21 -3.96
CA VAL A 45 -1.59 9.37 -2.92
C VAL A 45 -1.96 10.85 -2.78
N MET A 46 -3.26 11.13 -2.67
CA MET A 46 -3.74 12.50 -2.43
C MET A 46 -3.38 12.96 -1.01
N ASP A 47 -3.13 14.25 -0.82
CA ASP A 47 -2.72 14.80 0.49
C ASP A 47 -3.70 14.50 1.63
N GLN A 48 -5.01 14.49 1.34
CA GLN A 48 -6.02 14.15 2.33
C GLN A 48 -5.88 12.70 2.80
N CYS A 49 -5.72 11.75 1.87
CA CYS A 49 -5.48 10.35 2.18
C CYS A 49 -4.16 10.15 2.92
N ARG A 50 -3.10 10.86 2.50
CA ARG A 50 -1.80 10.84 3.20
C ARG A 50 -1.97 11.18 4.67
N ARG A 51 -2.68 12.28 4.98
CA ARG A 51 -2.93 12.71 6.37
C ARG A 51 -3.75 11.70 7.18
N ILE A 52 -4.73 11.04 6.57
CA ILE A 52 -5.55 10.02 7.25
C ILE A 52 -4.67 8.82 7.61
N LEU A 53 -3.95 8.28 6.63
CA LEU A 53 -3.15 7.07 6.77
C LEU A 53 -1.94 7.28 7.69
N THR A 54 -1.25 8.42 7.61
CA THR A 54 -0.12 8.68 8.51
C THR A 54 -0.55 8.86 9.95
N ARG A 55 -1.74 9.44 10.20
CA ARG A 55 -2.32 9.53 11.56
C ARG A 55 -2.67 8.17 12.13
N SER A 56 -2.99 7.18 11.30
CA SER A 56 -3.21 5.79 11.73
C SER A 56 -1.91 4.97 11.81
N GLY A 57 -0.73 5.61 11.65
CA GLY A 57 0.56 4.92 11.76
C GLY A 57 1.02 4.20 10.49
N VAL A 58 0.31 4.36 9.37
CA VAL A 58 0.68 3.73 8.10
C VAL A 58 1.89 4.46 7.50
N VAL A 59 2.94 3.71 7.19
CA VAL A 59 4.08 4.21 6.40
C VAL A 59 3.71 4.25 4.93
N ILE A 60 4.00 5.35 4.23
CA ILE A 60 3.69 5.50 2.82
C ILE A 60 4.96 5.47 2.01
N ILE A 61 5.02 4.55 1.03
CA ILE A 61 6.06 4.45 0.01
C ILE A 61 5.38 4.72 -1.33
N ASP A 62 5.61 5.91 -1.89
CA ASP A 62 4.91 6.44 -3.05
C ASP A 62 5.83 6.67 -4.25
N ASN A 63 5.27 7.15 -5.37
CA ASN A 63 5.99 7.32 -6.63
C ASN A 63 6.64 6.00 -7.10
N ILE A 64 5.95 4.88 -6.88
CA ILE A 64 6.38 3.55 -7.29
C ILE A 64 5.78 3.19 -8.64
N ILE A 65 6.62 2.73 -9.57
CA ILE A 65 6.19 2.25 -10.88
C ILE A 65 6.65 0.79 -11.01
N GLY A 66 5.74 -0.11 -11.39
CA GLY A 66 6.08 -1.50 -11.67
C GLY A 66 5.00 -2.51 -11.30
N SER A 67 5.26 -3.79 -11.61
CA SER A 67 4.32 -4.86 -11.27
C SER A 67 4.25 -5.10 -9.75
N PRO A 68 3.06 -5.41 -9.19
CA PRO A 68 2.91 -5.67 -7.75
C PRO A 68 3.86 -6.75 -7.23
N ARG A 69 4.17 -7.76 -8.04
CA ARG A 69 5.08 -8.85 -7.68
C ARG A 69 6.51 -8.35 -7.50
N ALA A 70 7.01 -7.52 -8.41
CA ALA A 70 8.36 -6.97 -8.32
C ALA A 70 8.49 -5.94 -7.19
N VAL A 71 7.45 -5.12 -7.01
CA VAL A 71 7.35 -4.17 -5.90
C VAL A 71 7.42 -4.89 -4.56
N LEU A 72 6.60 -5.93 -4.36
CA LEU A 72 6.59 -6.73 -3.13
C LEU A 72 7.95 -7.41 -2.88
N LYS A 73 8.59 -7.96 -3.92
CA LYS A 73 9.93 -8.54 -3.81
C LYS A 73 10.96 -7.53 -3.30
N ARG A 74 10.95 -6.29 -3.81
CA ARG A 74 11.87 -5.23 -3.34
C ARG A 74 11.55 -4.76 -1.92
N PHE A 75 10.26 -4.68 -1.58
CA PHE A 75 9.82 -4.34 -0.24
C PHE A 75 10.33 -5.36 0.78
N LEU A 76 10.14 -6.65 0.52
CA LEU A 76 10.63 -7.75 1.36
C LEU A 76 12.15 -7.78 1.46
N ALA A 77 12.86 -7.33 0.43
CA ALA A 77 14.32 -7.20 0.43
C ALA A 77 14.83 -5.94 1.16
N GLY A 78 13.94 -5.05 1.64
CA GLY A 78 14.31 -3.80 2.30
C GLY A 78 14.92 -2.75 1.36
N THR A 79 14.71 -2.89 0.04
CA THR A 79 15.33 -2.03 -0.99
C THR A 79 14.32 -1.12 -1.70
N LEU A 80 13.05 -1.16 -1.31
CA LEU A 80 12.01 -0.31 -1.88
C LEU A 80 12.01 1.06 -1.18
N SER A 81 12.08 2.12 -1.97
CA SER A 81 12.00 3.51 -1.50
C SER A 81 11.14 4.36 -2.45
N SER A 82 10.61 5.48 -1.99
CA SER A 82 9.79 6.36 -2.84
C SER A 82 10.54 6.75 -4.12
N GLY A 83 9.86 6.70 -5.27
CA GLY A 83 10.47 6.94 -6.58
C GLY A 83 11.10 5.70 -7.23
N THR A 84 11.06 4.54 -6.58
CA THR A 84 11.60 3.31 -7.15
C THR A 84 10.77 2.83 -8.34
N VAL A 85 11.47 2.54 -9.45
CA VAL A 85 10.92 1.88 -10.64
C VAL A 85 11.38 0.43 -10.69
N VAL A 86 10.45 -0.48 -10.96
CA VAL A 86 10.67 -1.94 -11.11
C VAL A 86 9.83 -2.50 -12.27
N ASP A 87 10.26 -3.62 -12.84
CA ASP A 87 9.54 -4.35 -13.90
C ASP A 87 8.58 -5.40 -13.31
#